data_AF-A0AAE6FTH6-F1
#
_entry.id   AF-A0AAE6FTH6-F1
#
_cell.length_a   1.000
_cell.length_b   1.000
_cell.length_c   1.000
_cell.angle_alpha   90.00
_cell.angle_beta   90.00
_cell.angle_gamma   90.00
#
_symmetry.space_group_name_H-M   'P 1'
#
loop_
_entity.id
_entity.type
_entity.pdbx_description
1 polymer ?
#
loop_
_entity_poly.entity_id
_entity_poly.type
_entity_poly.pdbx_seq_one_letter_code
_entity_poly.pdbx_strand_id
1 'polypeptide(L)'
;MRALVVCLTLLSCFSLAFANQDINTQKLQSQKQFISNINQCSNPAQLEQFIQNALVNVSNHEKRAQHAALLEELIKYNPSCFVASVKKLDPKSCEKMEESYLSEPFFYPREDLRASLASAKNYKASCLAS
;
A
#
# COMPACT_ATOMS: atom_id res chain seq x y z
N MET A 1 45.20 -1.73 62.94
CA MET A 1 46.13 -1.81 61.79
C MET A 1 46.21 -3.26 61.32
N ARG A 2 45.59 -3.59 60.19
CA ARG A 2 45.85 -4.77 59.36
C ARG A 2 45.16 -4.56 58.01
N ALA A 3 45.86 -5.02 56.98
CA ALA A 3 45.84 -4.55 55.60
C ALA A 3 44.57 -4.88 54.81
N LEU A 4 44.32 -4.08 53.76
CA LEU A 4 43.76 -4.59 52.50
C LEU A 4 44.20 -3.66 51.37
N VAL A 5 45.24 -4.12 50.68
CA VAL A 5 45.63 -3.71 49.33
C VAL A 5 44.57 -4.24 48.38
N VAL A 6 43.89 -3.37 47.62
CA VAL A 6 43.14 -3.80 46.44
C VAL A 6 43.37 -2.81 45.29
N CYS A 7 44.13 -3.32 44.32
CA CYS A 7 44.31 -2.95 42.92
C CYS A 7 43.40 -1.84 42.33
N LEU A 8 44.06 -0.82 41.79
CA LEU A 8 43.68 -0.21 40.52
C LEU A 8 43.90 -1.22 39.39
N THR A 9 42.86 -1.59 38.66
CA THR A 9 42.95 -1.88 37.22
C THR A 9 41.74 -1.35 36.50
N LEU A 10 42.02 -0.49 35.53
CA LEU A 10 41.14 0.04 34.50
C LEU A 10 40.37 -1.09 33.80
N LEU A 11 39.05 -0.95 33.72
CA LEU A 11 38.25 -1.54 32.64
C LEU A 11 37.12 -0.57 32.32
N SER A 12 37.46 0.37 31.46
CA SER A 12 36.54 1.08 30.59
C SER A 12 35.81 0.08 29.69
N CYS A 13 34.72 -0.50 30.20
CA CYS A 13 33.68 -1.07 29.35
C CYS A 13 32.67 0.04 29.04
N PHE A 14 33.05 0.97 28.16
CA PHE A 14 32.05 1.57 27.30
C PHE A 14 31.53 0.42 26.44
N SER A 15 30.36 -0.11 26.79
CA SER A 15 29.59 -0.92 25.86
C SER A 15 29.26 -0.02 24.68
N LEU A 16 30.07 -0.11 23.62
CA LEU A 16 29.59 0.15 22.27
C LEU A 16 28.48 -0.87 22.04
N ALA A 17 27.26 -0.52 22.45
CA ALA A 17 26.09 -1.07 21.82
C ALA A 17 26.22 -0.65 20.36
N PHE A 18 26.76 -1.53 19.53
CA PHE A 18 26.49 -1.48 18.12
C PHE A 18 24.97 -1.61 18.02
N ALA A 19 24.30 -0.47 17.87
CA ALA A 19 22.93 -0.43 17.44
C ALA A 19 22.96 -1.15 16.09
N ASN A 20 22.57 -2.43 16.11
CA ASN A 20 22.32 -3.18 14.90
C ASN A 20 21.05 -2.54 14.31
N GLN A 21 21.22 -1.38 13.67
CA GLN A 21 20.26 -0.85 12.73
C GLN A 21 20.36 -1.75 11.51
N ASP A 22 19.83 -2.95 11.67
CA ASP A 22 19.42 -3.77 10.55
C ASP A 22 18.32 -2.95 9.87
N ILE A 23 18.76 -2.07 8.97
CA ILE A 23 17.89 -1.33 8.08
C ILE A 23 17.10 -2.43 7.40
N ASN A 24 15.85 -2.61 7.80
CA ASN A 24 14.99 -3.63 7.25
C ASN A 24 14.70 -3.22 5.80
N THR A 25 15.60 -3.62 4.91
CA THR A 25 15.63 -3.26 3.50
C THR A 25 14.36 -3.74 2.81
N GLN A 26 13.79 -4.85 3.28
CA GLN A 26 12.49 -5.36 2.83
C GLN A 26 11.35 -4.41 3.22
N LYS A 27 11.29 -3.94 4.47
CA LYS A 27 10.30 -2.94 4.93
C LYS A 27 10.44 -1.63 4.16
N LEU A 28 11.67 -1.16 3.94
CA LEU A 28 11.95 0.04 3.14
C LEU A 28 11.60 -0.14 1.67
N GLN A 29 11.84 -1.32 1.11
CA GLN A 29 11.47 -1.65 -0.25
C GLN A 29 9.95 -1.71 -0.40
N SER A 30 9.23 -2.33 0.53
CA SER A 30 7.77 -2.33 0.56
C SER A 30 7.20 -0.91 0.74
N GLN A 31 7.79 -0.08 1.62
CA GLN A 31 7.42 1.34 1.76
C GLN A 31 7.73 2.15 0.50
N LYS A 32 8.84 1.88 -0.18
CA LYS A 32 9.20 2.52 -1.45
C LYS A 32 8.30 2.04 -2.58
N GLN A 33 7.89 0.77 -2.59
CA GLN A 33 6.92 0.21 -3.51
C GLN A 33 5.56 0.86 -3.27
N PHE A 34 5.10 0.95 -2.02
CA PHE A 34 3.90 1.67 -1.63
C PHE A 34 3.92 3.15 -2.05
N ILE A 35 5.01 3.89 -1.78
CA ILE A 35 5.16 5.28 -2.22
C ILE A 35 5.21 5.37 -3.75
N SER A 36 5.89 4.42 -4.41
CA SER A 36 5.95 4.34 -5.87
C SER A 36 4.58 4.00 -6.49
N ASN A 37 3.78 3.21 -5.79
CA ASN A 37 2.43 2.80 -6.14
C ASN A 37 1.47 3.98 -5.99
N ILE A 38 1.59 4.78 -4.93
CA ILE A 38 0.93 6.09 -4.78
C ILE A 38 1.40 7.07 -5.86
N ASN A 39 2.67 7.00 -6.27
CA ASN A 39 3.21 7.77 -7.39
C ASN A 39 2.78 7.24 -8.76
N GLN A 40 2.05 6.13 -8.92
CA GLN A 40 1.54 5.72 -10.24
C GLN A 40 0.56 6.73 -10.85
N CYS A 41 0.05 7.66 -10.05
CA CYS A 41 -0.68 8.84 -10.51
C CYS A 41 0.18 9.79 -11.37
N SER A 42 1.51 9.71 -11.23
CA SER A 42 2.46 10.42 -12.09
C SER A 42 2.61 9.79 -13.47
N ASN A 43 2.13 8.56 -13.67
CA ASN A 43 2.03 7.90 -14.97
C ASN A 43 0.64 7.27 -15.20
N PRO A 44 -0.36 8.10 -15.58
CA PRO A 44 -1.74 7.64 -15.76
C PRO A 44 -1.89 6.47 -16.74
N ALA A 45 -1.07 6.41 -17.80
CA ALA A 45 -1.13 5.34 -18.80
C ALA A 45 -0.73 3.99 -18.21
N GLN A 46 0.28 3.95 -17.34
CA GLN A 46 0.69 2.73 -16.65
C GLN A 46 -0.38 2.25 -15.66
N LEU A 47 -1.00 3.18 -14.93
CA LEU A 47 -2.09 2.84 -14.01
C LEU A 47 -3.33 2.33 -14.76
N GLU A 48 -3.65 2.92 -15.92
CA GLU A 48 -4.72 2.42 -16.80
C GLU A 48 -4.43 0.99 -17.29
N GLN A 49 -3.21 0.72 -17.78
CA GLN A 49 -2.81 -0.63 -18.17
C GLN A 49 -2.89 -1.62 -17.02
N PHE A 50 -2.46 -1.21 -15.82
CA PHE A 50 -2.58 -2.02 -14.62
C PHE A 50 -4.04 -2.37 -14.32
N ILE A 51 -4.94 -1.38 -14.35
CA ILE A 51 -6.38 -1.58 -14.12
C ILE A 51 -6.98 -2.53 -15.17
N GLN A 52 -6.62 -2.37 -16.45
CA GLN A 52 -7.09 -3.28 -17.50
C GLN A 52 -6.60 -4.71 -17.27
N ASN A 53 -5.33 -4.88 -16.90
CA ASN A 53 -4.77 -6.19 -16.56
C ASN A 53 -5.48 -6.81 -15.34
N ALA A 54 -5.80 -6.00 -14.33
CA ALA A 54 -6.55 -6.44 -13.16
C ALA A 54 -7.96 -6.93 -13.54
N LEU A 55 -8.63 -6.25 -14.46
CA LEU A 55 -9.95 -6.64 -14.97
C LEU A 55 -9.91 -7.91 -15.83
N VAL A 56 -8.86 -8.09 -16.64
CA VAL A 56 -8.69 -9.32 -17.45
C VAL A 56 -8.47 -10.54 -16.56
N ASN A 57 -7.70 -10.40 -15.49
CA ASN A 57 -7.27 -11.53 -14.64
C ASN A 57 -8.19 -11.83 -13.45
N VAL A 58 -9.37 -11.22 -13.40
CA VAL A 58 -10.23 -11.28 -12.21
C VAL A 58 -10.70 -12.68 -11.83
N SER A 59 -10.83 -13.57 -12.81
CA SER A 59 -11.27 -14.95 -12.59
C SER A 59 -10.19 -15.83 -11.96
N ASN A 60 -8.93 -15.41 -12.00
CA ASN A 60 -7.84 -16.09 -11.32
C ASN A 60 -7.68 -15.50 -9.92
N HIS A 61 -8.00 -16.28 -8.89
CA HIS A 61 -7.97 -15.84 -7.50
C HIS A 61 -6.60 -15.29 -7.06
N GLU A 62 -5.50 -15.98 -7.40
CA GLU A 62 -4.15 -15.56 -7.02
C GLU A 62 -3.78 -14.24 -7.68
N LYS A 63 -4.08 -14.08 -8.97
CA LYS A 63 -3.85 -12.83 -9.69
C LYS A 63 -4.75 -11.72 -9.18
N ARG A 64 -6.02 -12.00 -8.87
CA ARG A 64 -6.94 -11.04 -8.28
C ARG A 64 -6.40 -10.54 -6.93
N ALA A 65 -5.93 -11.43 -6.06
CA ALA A 65 -5.32 -11.04 -4.79
C ALA A 65 -4.06 -10.18 -4.98
N GLN A 66 -3.19 -10.51 -5.95
CA GLN A 66 -2.00 -9.72 -6.28
C GLN A 66 -2.37 -8.30 -6.75
N HIS A 67 -3.38 -8.17 -7.61
CA HIS A 67 -3.85 -6.86 -8.06
C HIS A 67 -4.56 -6.07 -6.95
N ALA A 68 -5.36 -6.76 -6.13
CA ALA A 68 -6.10 -6.18 -5.02
C ALA A 68 -5.17 -5.48 -4.01
N ALA A 69 -3.98 -6.04 -3.76
CA ALA A 69 -2.98 -5.43 -2.87
C ALA A 69 -2.66 -3.99 -3.29
N LEU A 70 -2.48 -3.75 -4.59
CA LEU A 70 -2.19 -2.43 -5.12
C LEU A 70 -3.46 -1.56 -5.21
N LEU A 71 -4.57 -2.11 -5.72
CA LEU A 71 -5.80 -1.36 -5.92
C LEU A 71 -6.36 -0.83 -4.61
N GLU A 72 -6.47 -1.69 -3.60
CA GLU A 72 -7.04 -1.31 -2.32
C GLU A 72 -6.16 -0.34 -1.55
N GLU A 73 -4.84 -0.50 -1.67
CA GLU A 73 -3.87 0.45 -1.10
C GLU A 73 -3.96 1.82 -1.81
N LEU A 74 -4.08 1.84 -3.13
CA LEU A 74 -4.31 3.06 -3.90
C LEU A 74 -5.63 3.73 -3.52
N ILE A 75 -6.71 2.96 -3.36
CA ILE A 75 -8.01 3.46 -2.90
C ILE A 75 -7.88 4.03 -1.49
N LYS A 76 -7.22 3.32 -0.57
CA LYS A 76 -7.13 3.74 0.83
C LYS A 76 -6.40 5.05 0.99
N TYR A 77 -5.28 5.23 0.29
CA TYR A 77 -4.33 6.32 0.53
C TYR A 77 -4.28 7.40 -0.55
N ASN A 78 -4.75 7.11 -1.78
CA ASN A 78 -4.85 8.09 -2.86
C ASN A 78 -6.12 7.89 -3.72
N PRO A 79 -7.32 8.01 -3.11
CA PRO A 79 -8.58 7.66 -3.77
C PRO A 79 -8.88 8.57 -4.98
N SER A 80 -8.39 9.82 -4.99
CA SER A 80 -8.61 10.73 -6.12
C SER A 80 -7.95 10.24 -7.41
N CYS A 81 -6.79 9.58 -7.29
CA CYS A 81 -6.08 9.03 -8.43
C CYS A 81 -6.79 7.80 -9.00
N PHE A 82 -7.21 6.88 -8.13
CA PHE A 82 -8.01 5.74 -8.55
C PHE A 82 -9.31 6.19 -9.24
N VAL A 83 -10.04 7.16 -8.64
CA VAL A 83 -11.26 7.75 -9.22
C VAL A 83 -11.00 8.33 -10.62
N ALA A 84 -9.88 9.01 -10.83
CA ALA A 84 -9.54 9.58 -12.14
C ALA A 84 -9.31 8.50 -13.20
N SER A 85 -8.70 7.36 -12.83
CA SER A 85 -8.48 6.25 -13.76
C SER A 85 -9.76 5.49 -14.07
N VAL A 86 -10.59 5.18 -13.07
CA VAL A 86 -11.83 4.42 -13.29
C VAL A 86 -12.92 5.23 -13.98
N LYS A 87 -12.86 6.57 -13.92
CA LYS A 87 -13.78 7.45 -14.68
C LYS A 87 -13.76 7.20 -16.19
N LYS A 88 -12.68 6.63 -16.72
CA LYS A 88 -12.53 6.32 -18.16
C LYS A 88 -13.04 4.93 -18.53
N LEU A 89 -13.41 4.10 -17.55
CA LEU A 89 -13.91 2.75 -17.81
C LEU A 89 -15.30 2.81 -18.43
N ASP A 90 -15.57 1.88 -19.35
CA ASP A 90 -16.93 1.62 -19.79
C ASP A 90 -17.77 1.02 -18.64
N PRO A 91 -19.11 1.09 -18.71
CA PRO A 91 -19.98 0.65 -17.62
C PRO A 91 -19.72 -0.80 -17.18
N LYS A 92 -19.46 -1.72 -18.12
CA LYS A 92 -19.25 -3.15 -17.81
C LYS A 92 -17.92 -3.37 -17.10
N SER A 93 -16.87 -2.68 -17.54
CA SER A 93 -15.58 -2.70 -16.85
C SER A 93 -15.67 -2.09 -15.44
N CYS A 94 -16.52 -1.08 -15.25
CA CYS A 94 -16.72 -0.48 -13.95
C CYS A 94 -17.46 -1.39 -12.97
N GLU A 95 -18.56 -2.00 -13.40
CA GLU A 95 -19.30 -3.00 -12.61
C GLU A 95 -18.36 -4.13 -12.18
N LYS A 96 -17.56 -4.65 -13.12
CA LYS A 96 -16.56 -5.68 -12.84
C LYS A 96 -15.49 -5.24 -11.82
N MET A 97 -15.04 -3.98 -11.89
CA MET A 97 -14.12 -3.41 -10.90
C MET A 97 -14.76 -3.37 -9.51
N GLU A 98 -16.00 -2.91 -9.43
CA GLU A 98 -16.74 -2.80 -8.19
C GLU A 98 -16.97 -4.17 -7.54
N GLU A 99 -17.54 -5.12 -8.28
CA GLU A 99 -17.82 -6.47 -7.77
C GLU A 99 -16.56 -7.17 -7.27
N SER A 100 -15.47 -7.02 -8.03
CA SER A 100 -14.29 -7.86 -7.82
C SER A 100 -13.29 -7.32 -6.82
N TYR A 101 -13.29 -6.01 -6.58
CA TYR A 101 -12.28 -5.35 -5.73
C TYR A 101 -12.88 -4.44 -4.65
N LEU A 102 -14.16 -4.05 -4.74
CA LEU A 102 -14.81 -3.23 -3.72
C LEU A 102 -15.86 -3.99 -2.94
N SER A 103 -16.64 -4.85 -3.59
CA SER A 103 -17.64 -5.68 -2.91
C SER A 103 -16.96 -6.79 -2.11
N GLU A 104 -15.94 -7.44 -2.66
CA GLU A 104 -15.19 -8.51 -1.97
C GLU A 104 -13.69 -8.17 -1.87
N PRO A 105 -13.28 -7.19 -1.04
CA PRO A 105 -11.88 -6.83 -0.90
C PRO A 105 -11.09 -7.90 -0.12
N PHE A 106 -9.78 -7.92 -0.36
CA PHE A 106 -8.83 -8.85 0.24
C PHE A 106 -8.16 -8.30 1.49
N PHE A 107 -7.80 -7.02 1.51
CA PHE A 107 -6.86 -6.46 2.51
C PHE A 107 -7.48 -5.41 3.41
N TYR A 108 -8.47 -4.66 2.91
CA TYR A 108 -9.16 -3.62 3.68
C TYR A 108 -10.65 -3.91 3.79
N PRO A 109 -11.32 -3.50 4.88
CA PRO A 109 -12.76 -3.59 4.99
C PRO A 109 -13.46 -2.82 3.85
N ARG A 110 -14.56 -3.37 3.33
CA ARG A 110 -15.38 -2.72 2.29
C ARG A 110 -15.73 -1.27 2.66
N GLU A 111 -16.21 -1.08 3.88
CA GLU A 111 -16.65 0.24 4.39
C GLU A 111 -15.50 1.25 4.38
N ASP A 112 -14.29 0.81 4.72
CA ASP A 112 -13.08 1.63 4.74
C ASP A 112 -12.71 2.11 3.33
N LEU A 113 -12.77 1.21 2.35
CA LEU A 113 -12.50 1.55 0.95
C LEU A 113 -13.56 2.50 0.40
N ARG A 114 -14.85 2.25 0.70
CA ARG A 114 -15.96 3.12 0.31
C ARG A 114 -15.83 4.51 0.93
N ALA A 115 -15.43 4.61 2.20
CA ALA A 115 -15.19 5.89 2.88
C ALA A 115 -14.04 6.67 2.21
N SER A 116 -12.93 5.99 1.89
CA SER A 116 -11.83 6.62 1.16
C SER A 116 -12.29 7.12 -0.22
N LEU A 117 -13.03 6.32 -1.00
CA LEU A 117 -13.59 6.74 -2.29
C LEU A 117 -14.52 7.93 -2.16
N ALA A 118 -15.43 7.92 -1.18
CA ALA A 118 -16.36 9.02 -0.95
C ALA A 118 -15.67 10.36 -0.62
N SER A 119 -14.47 10.30 -0.04
CA SER A 119 -13.65 11.49 0.24
C SER A 119 -12.96 12.09 -1.00
N ALA A 120 -12.88 11.35 -2.12
CA ALA A 120 -12.17 11.81 -3.30
C ALA A 120 -12.93 12.87 -4.09
N LYS A 121 -12.17 13.84 -4.60
CA LYS A 121 -12.70 14.84 -5.53
C LYS A 121 -13.23 14.14 -6.78
N ASN A 122 -14.41 14.55 -7.23
CA ASN A 122 -15.10 14.00 -8.39
C ASN A 122 -15.55 12.53 -8.26
N TYR A 123 -15.57 11.94 -7.05
CA TYR A 123 -16.11 10.59 -6.86
C TYR A 123 -17.55 10.48 -7.41
N LYS A 124 -18.41 11.46 -7.13
CA LYS A 124 -19.79 11.54 -7.67
C LYS A 124 -19.90 11.54 -9.19
N ALA A 125 -18.81 11.84 -9.91
CA ALA A 125 -18.76 11.81 -11.36
C ALA A 125 -18.03 10.56 -11.91
N SER A 126 -17.67 9.62 -11.02
CA SER A 126 -17.14 8.32 -11.38
C SER A 126 -18.26 7.30 -11.50
N CYS A 127 -18.00 6.22 -12.22
CA CYS A 127 -18.95 5.11 -12.38
C CYS A 127 -19.16 4.27 -11.11
N LEU A 128 -18.43 4.57 -10.03
CA LEU A 128 -18.50 3.87 -8.73
C LEU A 128 -19.37 4.58 -7.69
N ALA A 129 -19.96 5.73 -8.04
CA ALA A 129 -20.82 6.50 -7.13
C ALA A 129 -22.31 6.16 -7.27
N SER A 130 -22.60 5.01 -7.89
CA SER A 130 -23.93 4.49 -8.21
C SER A 130 -24.62 3.91 -6.98
#